data_AF-A0A0P7K594-F1
#
_entry.id   AF-A0A0P7K594-F1
#
_cell.length_a   1.000
_cell.length_b   1.000
_cell.length_c   1.000
_cell.angle_alpha   90.00
_cell.angle_beta   90.00
_cell.angle_gamma   90.00
#
_symmetry.space_group_name_H-M   'P 1'
#
loop_
_entity.id
_entity.type
_entity.pdbx_description
1 polymer ?
#
loop_
_entity_poly.entity_id
_entity_poly.type
_entity_poly.pdbx_seq_one_letter_code
_entity_poly.pdbx_strand_id
1 'polypeptide(L)'
;MTILHDKEIIGIFHHKKNKTLTLHTSDNQLITYKNVIFFHINNFSDQNVIFDIYSFDNKNIPNNIIENFPSLFPFTNTNESFQILYINSSVGMEGIVILEP
;
A
#
# COMPACT_ATOMS: atom_id res chain seq x y z
N MET A 1 -7.86 -9.84 -9.37
CA MET A 1 -7.80 -8.42 -8.99
C MET A 1 -9.00 -8.18 -8.08
N THR A 2 -8.79 -8.04 -6.78
CA THR A 2 -9.88 -7.76 -5.83
C THR A 2 -10.02 -6.24 -5.80
N ILE A 3 -11.09 -5.73 -6.41
CA ILE A 3 -11.39 -4.30 -6.39
C ILE A 3 -11.86 -3.98 -4.98
N LEU A 4 -11.03 -3.28 -4.21
CA LEU A 4 -11.35 -2.86 -2.87
C LEU A 4 -11.84 -1.42 -2.93
N HIS A 5 -13.15 -1.24 -2.78
CA HIS A 5 -13.79 0.07 -2.81
C HIS A 5 -14.59 0.29 -1.53
N ASP A 6 -14.53 1.51 -1.00
CA ASP A 6 -15.27 1.97 0.18
C ASP A 6 -15.14 1.10 1.43
N LYS A 7 -13.93 0.55 1.64
CA LYS A 7 -13.64 -0.27 2.82
C LYS A 7 -12.89 0.53 3.86
N GLU A 8 -13.48 0.60 5.05
CA GLU A 8 -12.83 1.16 6.22
C GLU A 8 -11.80 0.18 6.78
N ILE A 9 -10.57 0.65 6.93
CA ILE A 9 -9.47 -0.07 7.57
C ILE A 9 -9.44 0.28 9.06
N ILE A 10 -9.59 -0.74 9.89
CA ILE A 10 -9.57 -0.62 11.35
C ILE A 10 -8.25 -1.12 11.97
N GLY A 11 -7.38 -1.73 11.16
CA GLY A 11 -6.11 -2.24 11.65
C GLY A 11 -5.12 -2.59 10.54
N ILE A 12 -3.84 -2.45 10.86
CA ILE A 12 -2.72 -2.80 9.99
C ILE A 12 -1.79 -3.70 10.79
N PHE A 13 -1.52 -4.90 10.28
CA PHE A 13 -0.65 -5.87 10.94
C PHE A 13 0.50 -6.27 10.03
N HIS A 14 1.73 -6.06 10.49
CA HIS A 14 2.94 -6.45 9.76
C HIS A 14 3.63 -7.66 10.41
N HIS A 15 3.69 -8.78 9.70
CA HIS A 15 4.47 -9.96 10.10
C HIS A 15 5.82 -9.97 9.38
N LYS A 16 6.82 -9.28 9.95
CA LYS A 16 8.15 -9.15 9.35
C LYS A 16 8.81 -10.48 8.97
N LYS A 17 8.68 -11.52 9.81
CA LYS A 17 9.25 -12.86 9.54
C LYS A 17 8.67 -13.52 8.29
N ASN A 18 7.38 -13.27 8.02
CA ASN A 18 6.66 -13.88 6.90
C ASN A 18 6.61 -12.95 5.69
N LYS A 19 7.22 -11.75 5.76
CA LYS A 19 7.12 -10.69 4.76
C LYS A 19 5.66 -10.41 4.35
N THR A 20 4.74 -10.32 5.32
CA THR A 20 3.33 -10.04 5.04
C THR A 20 2.83 -8.78 5.74
N LEU A 21 2.00 -8.01 5.02
CA LEU A 21 1.23 -6.90 5.57
C LEU A 21 -0.26 -7.21 5.39
N THR A 22 -1.01 -7.15 6.47
CA THR A 22 -2.45 -7.43 6.47
C THR A 22 -3.22 -6.19 6.88
N LEU A 23 -4.17 -5.76 6.05
CA LEU A 23 -5.16 -4.74 6.39
C LEU A 23 -6.43 -5.43 6.88
N HIS A 24 -6.91 -5.01 8.05
CA HIS A 24 -8.14 -5.47 8.65
C HIS A 24 -9.23 -4.45 8.37
N THR A 25 -10.33 -4.90 7.77
CA THR A 25 -11.47 -4.05 7.45
C THR A 25 -12.55 -4.14 8.52
N SER A 26 -13.42 -3.13 8.62
CA SER A 26 -14.53 -3.11 9.58
C SER A 26 -15.57 -4.21 9.34
N ASP A 27 -15.65 -4.76 8.13
CA ASP A 27 -16.47 -5.93 7.77
C ASP A 27 -15.77 -7.27 8.03
N ASN A 28 -14.73 -7.29 8.88
CA ASN A 28 -13.94 -8.47 9.27
C ASN A 28 -13.22 -9.19 8.11
N GLN A 29 -12.98 -8.51 7.00
CA GLN A 29 -12.15 -9.05 5.92
C GLN A 29 -10.68 -8.72 6.15
N LEU A 30 -9.83 -9.58 5.59
CA LEU A 30 -8.38 -9.47 5.67
C LEU A 30 -7.80 -9.34 4.27
N ILE A 31 -7.11 -8.23 4.02
CA ILE A 31 -6.38 -7.99 2.78
C ILE A 31 -4.92 -8.24 3.07
N THR A 32 -4.38 -9.33 2.55
CA THR A 32 -2.99 -9.73 2.85
C THR A 32 -2.11 -9.57 1.63
N TYR A 33 -1.09 -8.73 1.77
CA TYR A 33 0.02 -8.61 0.84
C TYR A 33 1.15 -9.53 1.28
N LYS A 34 1.77 -10.24 0.34
CA LYS A 34 2.92 -11.14 0.56
C LYS A 34 4.17 -10.58 -0.10
N ASN A 35 5.34 -11.08 0.28
CA ASN A 35 6.63 -10.63 -0.21
C ASN A 35 6.86 -9.11 0.01
N VAL A 36 6.27 -8.56 1.08
CA VAL A 36 6.40 -7.15 1.43
C VAL A 36 7.82 -6.88 1.91
N ILE A 37 8.51 -5.99 1.21
CA ILE A 37 9.85 -5.53 1.59
C ILE A 37 9.85 -4.15 2.22
N PHE A 38 8.85 -3.34 1.88
CA PHE A 38 8.71 -1.99 2.40
C PHE A 38 7.24 -1.57 2.35
N PHE A 39 6.83 -0.74 3.29
CA PHE A 39 5.55 -0.04 3.25
C PHE A 39 5.68 1.28 3.98
N HIS A 40 4.90 2.26 3.56
CA HIS A 40 4.80 3.56 4.20
C HIS A 40 3.33 3.99 4.17
N ILE A 41 2.76 4.20 5.34
CA ILE A 41 1.36 4.58 5.54
C ILE A 41 1.33 5.96 6.18
N ASN A 42 0.55 6.86 5.60
CA ASN A 42 0.30 8.20 6.13
C ASN A 42 -1.11 8.29 6.71
N ASN A 43 -1.30 9.17 7.70
CA ASN A 43 -2.62 9.63 8.17
C ASN A 43 -3.59 8.51 8.62
N PHE A 44 -3.08 7.38 9.10
CA PHE A 44 -3.91 6.37 9.76
C PHE A 44 -4.48 6.95 11.06
N SER A 45 -5.80 7.18 11.07
CA SER A 45 -6.52 7.95 12.10
C SER A 45 -7.89 7.34 12.38
N ASP A 46 -8.88 8.13 12.81
CA ASP A 46 -10.21 7.64 13.17
C ASP A 46 -11.04 7.21 11.96
N GLN A 47 -10.84 7.84 10.80
CA GLN A 47 -11.51 7.48 9.54
C GLN A 47 -10.47 7.07 8.50
N ASN A 48 -10.47 5.79 8.09
CA ASN A 48 -9.52 5.25 7.11
C ASN A 48 -10.26 4.49 6.00
N VAL A 49 -10.92 5.21 5.10
CA VAL A 49 -11.70 4.59 4.03
C VAL A 49 -10.88 4.53 2.76
N ILE A 50 -10.64 3.32 2.26
CA ILE A 50 -9.96 3.12 0.97
C ILE A 50 -10.94 3.42 -0.15
N PHE A 51 -10.52 4.29 -1.07
CA PHE A 51 -11.19 4.48 -2.36
C PHE A 51 -10.82 3.36 -3.32
N ASP A 52 -9.53 3.14 -3.54
CA ASP A 52 -9.04 2.12 -4.48
C ASP A 52 -7.60 1.73 -4.17
N ILE A 53 -7.15 0.61 -4.74
CA ILE A 53 -5.74 0.18 -4.68
C ILE A 53 -5.22 0.02 -6.11
N TYR A 54 -4.26 0.87 -6.46
CA TYR A 54 -3.61 0.84 -7.75
C TYR A 54 -2.31 0.03 -7.69
N SER A 55 -1.99 -0.68 -8.76
CA SER A 55 -0.74 -1.43 -8.89
C SER A 55 0.09 -0.87 -10.02
N PHE A 56 1.37 -0.63 -9.74
CA PHE A 56 2.34 -0.12 -10.70
C PHE A 56 3.60 -0.99 -10.70
N ASP A 57 4.30 -0.99 -11.82
CA ASP A 57 5.72 -1.35 -11.85
C ASP A 57 6.53 -0.16 -11.31
N ASN A 58 7.66 -0.43 -10.64
CA ASN A 58 8.49 0.61 -10.01
C ASN A 58 9.06 1.65 -10.98
N LYS A 59 9.01 1.41 -12.29
CA LYS A 59 9.43 2.38 -13.33
C LYS A 59 8.27 3.20 -13.91
N ASN A 60 7.03 2.83 -13.59
CA ASN A 60 5.81 3.39 -14.17
C ASN A 60 4.86 3.94 -13.09
N ILE A 61 5.42 4.59 -12.06
CA ILE A 61 4.66 5.23 -10.99
C ILE A 61 4.34 6.69 -11.38
N PRO A 62 3.09 7.15 -11.26
CA PRO A 62 2.74 8.56 -11.43
C PRO A 62 3.57 9.51 -10.53
N ASN A 63 4.04 10.63 -11.09
CA ASN A 63 4.90 11.59 -10.38
C ASN A 63 4.27 12.15 -9.10
N ASN A 64 2.96 12.41 -9.10
CA ASN A 64 2.25 12.88 -7.92
C ASN A 64 2.33 11.89 -6.74
N ILE A 65 2.33 10.58 -7.02
CA ILE A 65 2.50 9.56 -5.97
C ILE A 65 3.94 9.57 -5.45
N ILE A 66 4.93 9.74 -6.33
CA ILE A 66 6.33 9.85 -5.94
C ILE A 66 6.58 11.08 -5.06
N GLU A 67 6.00 12.22 -5.42
CA GLU A 67 6.07 13.47 -4.64
C GLU A 67 5.44 13.32 -3.26
N ASN A 68 4.30 12.61 -3.16
CA ASN A 68 3.62 12.33 -1.88
C ASN A 68 4.35 11.27 -1.04
N PHE A 69 5.12 10.38 -1.68
CA PHE A 69 5.90 9.33 -1.01
C PHE A 69 7.37 9.36 -1.46
N PRO A 70 8.18 10.34 -1.01
CA PRO A 70 9.62 10.40 -1.32
C PRO A 70 10.40 9.14 -0.94
N SER A 71 9.86 8.33 -0.01
CA SER A 71 10.36 6.99 0.32
C SER A 71 10.39 6.01 -0.86
N LEU A 72 9.77 6.33 -2.00
CA LEU A 72 9.85 5.55 -3.24
C LEU A 72 11.17 5.72 -3.98
N PHE A 73 11.91 6.83 -3.78
CA PHE A 73 13.13 7.11 -4.56
C PHE A 73 14.17 5.97 -4.57
N PRO A 74 14.44 5.27 -3.46
CA PRO A 74 15.36 4.14 -3.47
C PRO A 74 14.89 2.97 -4.34
N PHE A 75 13.59 2.87 -4.64
CA PHE A 75 13.00 1.76 -5.39
C PHE A 75 12.76 2.11 -6.87
N THR A 76 12.63 3.40 -7.21
CA THR A 76 12.51 3.88 -8.60
C THR A 76 13.86 3.99 -9.30
N ASN A 77 14.95 4.21 -8.56
CA ASN A 77 16.29 4.46 -9.10
C ASN A 77 17.17 3.19 -9.16
N THR A 78 16.58 2.03 -9.44
CA THR A 78 17.29 0.74 -9.47
C THR A 78 17.03 -0.02 -10.77
N ASN A 79 17.88 -1.02 -11.05
CA ASN A 79 17.64 -1.97 -12.12
C ASN A 79 16.73 -3.14 -11.71
N GLU A 80 16.37 -3.23 -10.42
CA GLU A 80 15.48 -4.26 -9.90
C GLU A 80 14.03 -3.94 -10.28
N SER A 81 13.21 -4.99 -10.32
CA SER A 81 11.77 -4.89 -10.59
C SER A 81 11.01 -5.08 -9.30
N PHE A 82 10.11 -4.15 -8.99
CA PHE A 82 9.22 -4.24 -7.84
C PHE A 82 7.78 -3.94 -8.25
N GLN A 83 6.84 -4.58 -7.56
CA GLN A 83 5.44 -4.20 -7.63
C GLN A 83 5.14 -3.17 -6.55
N ILE A 84 4.58 -2.04 -6.96
CA ILE A 84 4.18 -0.93 -6.08
C ILE A 84 2.66 -0.91 -6.00
N LEU A 85 2.13 -1.14 -4.82
CA LEU A 85 0.71 -0.98 -4.53
C LEU A 85 0.51 0.38 -3.87
N TYR A 86 -0.30 1.24 -4.48
CA TYR A 86 -0.74 2.51 -3.92
C TYR A 86 -2.15 2.37 -3.38
N ILE A 87 -2.30 2.52 -2.07
CA ILE A 87 -3.58 2.55 -1.35
C ILE A 87 -4.06 4.00 -1.39
N ASN A 88 -5.04 4.26 -2.24
CA ASN A 88 -5.67 5.57 -2.37
C ASN A 88 -6.85 5.67 -1.41
N SER A 89 -6.92 6.75 -0.65
CA SER A 89 -7.96 6.94 0.35
C SER A 89 -9.10 7.82 -0.18
N SER A 90 -10.34 7.49 0.20
CA SER A 90 -11.44 8.45 0.16
C SER A 90 -11.28 9.46 1.29
N VAL A 91 -10.90 8.97 2.48
CA VAL A 91 -10.63 9.78 3.68
C VAL A 91 -9.55 9.09 4.52
N GLY A 92 -8.60 9.88 5.01
CA GLY A 92 -7.61 9.48 6.00
C GLY A 92 -6.40 8.77 5.40
N MET A 93 -6.36 7.45 5.55
CA MET A 93 -5.14 6.67 5.32
C MET A 93 -4.81 6.46 3.84
N GLU A 94 -3.70 7.04 3.40
CA GLU A 94 -3.04 6.70 2.15
C GLU A 94 -1.76 5.91 2.41
N GLY A 95 -1.34 5.09 1.46
CA GLY A 95 -0.12 4.34 1.65
C GLY A 95 0.46 3.69 0.42
N ILE A 96 1.70 3.26 0.54
CA ILE A 96 2.38 2.44 -0.45
C ILE A 96 2.85 1.13 0.18
N VAL A 97 2.79 0.07 -0.61
CA VAL A 97 3.35 -1.26 -0.27
C VAL A 97 4.20 -1.72 -1.43
N ILE A 98 5.42 -2.12 -1.14
CA ILE A 98 6.40 -2.57 -2.14
C ILE A 98 6.61 -4.06 -1.97
N LEU A 99 6.42 -4.80 -3.06
CA LEU A 99 6.54 -6.25 -3.11
C LEU A 99 7.74 -6.64 -3.97
N GLU A 100 8.48 -7.65 -3.51
CA GLU A 100 9.37 -8.45 -4.37
C GLU A 100 8.51 -9.23 -5.40
N PRO A 101 9.03 -9.46 -6.63
CA PRO A 101 8.39 -10.28 -7.66
C PRO A 101 7.99 -11.70 -7.21
#